data_AF-A0AAD5XCU3-F1
#
_entry.id   AF-A0AAD5XCU3-F1
#
_cell.length_a   1.000
_cell.length_b   1.000
_cell.length_c   1.000
_cell.angle_alpha   90.00
_cell.angle_beta   90.00
_cell.angle_gamma   90.00
#
_symmetry.space_group_name_H-M   'P 1'
#
loop_
_entity.id
_entity.type
_entity.pdbx_description
1 polymer ?
#
loop_
_entity_poly.entity_id
_entity_poly.type
_entity_poly.pdbx_seq_one_letter_code
_entity_poly.pdbx_strand_id
1 'polypeptide(L)'
;MPATRLLQLSLYNIEVVFLGFSSTCFCGPPKSTHLYLSEPVPVSISHDPESNKISVTPCAAKIPLDKLCNNGVTKVFECFQASRVHPDRLIYCLAGILFIYSSPNPFGGPKSNPGYWVYEGTTAADLINFIISSAYKTYFGWKGRFGLDAVVLNANYVLGLHNETGSDKRLADELVLRGMNRSNHREFRRATMIPPNLGFLGVPDEAEDLNAVYFTMQDIRSKFKLD
;
A
#
# COMPACT_ATOMS: atom_id res chain seq x y z
N MET A 1 21.65 24.50 38.28
CA MET A 1 21.26 24.81 36.91
C MET A 1 21.63 23.65 36.00
N PRO A 2 20.68 22.83 35.52
CA PRO A 2 20.95 21.89 34.44
C PRO A 2 20.35 22.39 33.12
N ALA A 3 21.11 22.18 32.06
CA ALA A 3 20.85 22.63 30.71
C ALA A 3 19.69 21.88 30.05
N THR A 4 18.78 22.65 29.46
CA THR A 4 17.66 22.19 28.63
C THR A 4 18.20 21.56 27.33
N ARG A 5 18.17 20.23 27.22
CA ARG A 5 18.37 19.55 25.93
C ARG A 5 17.11 19.70 25.09
N LEU A 6 17.25 20.46 24.01
CA LEU A 6 16.32 20.50 22.88
C LEU A 6 16.24 19.10 22.25
N LEU A 7 15.08 18.45 22.34
CA LEU A 7 14.78 17.28 21.52
C LEU A 7 14.45 17.75 20.10
N GLN A 8 15.45 17.65 19.23
CA GLN A 8 15.26 17.55 17.78
C GLN A 8 14.44 16.29 17.50
N LEU A 9 13.21 16.47 17.03
CA LEU A 9 12.40 15.39 16.45
C LEU A 9 13.05 14.94 15.13
N SER A 10 14.00 14.02 15.27
CA SER A 10 14.57 13.24 14.19
C SER A 10 13.47 12.39 13.55
N LEU A 11 13.33 12.54 12.23
CA LEU A 11 12.60 11.67 11.32
C LEU A 11 13.12 10.23 11.44
N TYR A 12 12.61 9.47 12.41
CA TYR A 12 12.97 8.07 12.56
C TYR A 12 12.07 7.20 11.68
N ASN A 13 12.65 6.79 10.55
CA ASN A 13 12.64 5.43 10.01
C ASN A 13 11.43 4.58 10.40
N ILE A 14 10.37 4.67 9.60
CA ILE A 14 9.52 3.50 9.39
C ILE A 14 10.38 2.51 8.60
N GLU A 15 11.13 1.68 9.32
CA GLU A 15 11.53 0.36 8.82
C GLU A 15 10.22 -0.41 8.60
N VAL A 16 9.58 -0.12 7.47
CA VAL A 16 8.53 -0.98 6.92
C VAL A 16 9.15 -2.36 6.89
N VAL A 17 8.45 -3.31 7.49
CA VAL A 17 8.76 -4.74 7.58
C VAL A 17 9.08 -5.28 6.18
N PHE A 18 10.30 -5.03 5.70
CA PHE A 18 11.01 -5.75 4.68
C PHE A 18 11.82 -6.83 5.41
N LEU A 19 11.15 -7.64 6.23
CA LEU A 19 11.78 -8.83 6.81
C LEU A 19 11.97 -9.84 5.66
N GLY A 20 13.02 -9.65 4.86
CA GLY A 20 13.48 -10.61 3.87
C GLY A 20 14.10 -10.05 2.59
N PHE A 21 13.89 -8.78 2.23
CA PHE A 21 14.50 -8.22 1.01
C PHE A 21 15.64 -7.27 1.37
N SER A 22 16.85 -7.83 1.34
CA SER A 22 18.09 -7.05 1.44
C SER A 22 18.04 -5.87 0.48
N SER A 23 18.45 -4.70 0.98
CA SER A 23 18.45 -3.39 0.32
C SER A 23 19.48 -3.28 -0.83
N THR A 24 19.61 -4.32 -1.65
CA THR A 24 20.28 -4.22 -2.93
C THR A 24 19.25 -3.77 -3.95
N CYS A 25 19.31 -2.47 -4.26
CA CYS A 25 18.64 -1.83 -5.36
C CYS A 25 18.86 -2.65 -6.65
N PHE A 26 17.96 -3.57 -6.98
CA PHE A 26 17.93 -4.28 -8.26
C PHE A 26 17.38 -3.35 -9.34
N CYS A 27 18.07 -2.22 -9.54
CA CYS A 27 17.91 -1.35 -10.69
C CYS A 27 18.72 -1.94 -11.84
N GLY A 28 18.22 -3.02 -12.41
CA GLY A 28 18.75 -3.58 -13.64
C GLY A 28 18.21 -4.98 -13.89
N PRO A 29 17.89 -5.34 -15.15
CA PRO A 29 17.72 -6.74 -15.50
C PRO A 29 18.97 -7.51 -15.04
N PRO A 30 18.85 -8.75 -14.53
CA PRO A 30 20.02 -9.56 -14.22
C PRO A 30 20.92 -9.59 -15.47
N LYS A 31 22.18 -9.14 -15.32
CA LYS A 31 23.19 -9.12 -16.39
C LYS A 31 23.58 -10.53 -16.88
N SER A 32 22.94 -11.58 -16.37
CA SER A 32 23.07 -12.94 -16.85
C SER A 32 21.83 -13.27 -17.67
N THR A 33 21.97 -13.18 -18.99
CA THR A 33 21.13 -13.88 -19.96
C THR A 33 21.41 -15.39 -19.86
N HIS A 34 21.25 -16.00 -18.69
CA HIS A 34 21.02 -17.42 -18.65
C HIS A 34 19.61 -17.61 -19.17
N LEU A 35 19.54 -18.04 -20.42
CA LEU A 35 18.32 -18.39 -21.14
C LEU A 35 17.54 -19.42 -20.31
N TYR A 36 16.62 -18.94 -19.47
CA TYR A 36 15.55 -19.76 -18.93
C TYR A 36 14.67 -20.14 -20.13
N LEU A 37 14.97 -21.26 -20.77
CA LEU A 37 14.28 -21.78 -21.95
C LEU A 37 12.86 -22.29 -21.63
N SER A 38 12.48 -22.39 -20.36
CA SER A 38 11.12 -22.78 -19.96
C SER A 38 10.15 -21.59 -19.92
N GLU A 39 8.92 -21.81 -20.39
CA GLU A 39 7.79 -20.91 -20.16
C GLU A 39 7.58 -20.75 -18.65
N PRO A 40 7.26 -19.54 -18.14
CA PRO A 40 6.93 -19.36 -16.73
C PRO A 40 5.69 -20.19 -16.38
N VAL A 41 5.76 -20.93 -15.27
CA VAL A 41 4.64 -21.74 -14.78
C VAL A 41 3.47 -20.80 -14.45
N PRO A 42 2.27 -20.97 -15.00
CA PRO A 42 1.15 -20.10 -14.67
C PRO A 42 0.90 -20.06 -13.16
N VAL A 43 0.65 -18.87 -12.61
CA VAL A 43 0.30 -18.68 -11.20
C VAL A 43 -0.97 -17.86 -11.08
N SER A 44 -1.80 -18.16 -10.09
CA SER A 44 -3.04 -17.45 -9.76
C SER A 44 -3.00 -16.92 -8.34
N ILE A 45 -3.65 -15.78 -8.10
CA ILE A 45 -3.96 -15.36 -6.73
C ILE A 45 -5.22 -16.12 -6.30
N SER A 46 -5.16 -16.74 -5.13
CA SER A 46 -6.26 -17.45 -4.49
C SER A 46 -6.62 -16.78 -3.17
N HIS A 47 -7.91 -16.73 -2.86
CA HIS A 47 -8.44 -16.28 -1.58
C HIS A 47 -8.90 -17.50 -0.78
N ASP A 48 -8.42 -17.61 0.45
CA ASP A 48 -8.89 -18.57 1.44
C ASP A 48 -9.98 -17.91 2.30
N PRO A 49 -11.25 -18.33 2.18
CA PRO A 49 -12.36 -17.72 2.91
C PRO A 49 -12.33 -18.01 4.41
N GLU A 50 -11.66 -19.08 4.86
CA GLU A 50 -11.62 -19.45 6.29
C GLU A 50 -10.67 -18.53 7.06
N SER A 51 -9.46 -18.32 6.54
CA SER A 51 -8.47 -17.42 7.15
C SER A 51 -8.59 -15.97 6.72
N ASN A 52 -9.44 -15.68 5.72
CA ASN A 52 -9.53 -14.41 5.00
C ASN A 52 -8.17 -13.87 4.55
N LYS A 53 -7.36 -14.73 3.92
CA LYS A 53 -6.04 -14.39 3.39
C LYS A 53 -5.95 -14.71 1.92
N ILE A 54 -5.12 -13.97 1.21
CA ILE A 54 -4.75 -14.29 -0.16
C ILE A 54 -3.38 -14.96 -0.23
N SER A 55 -3.19 -15.80 -1.24
CA SER A 55 -1.93 -16.48 -1.53
C SER A 55 -1.72 -16.57 -3.03
N VAL A 56 -0.47 -16.73 -3.46
CA VAL A 56 -0.16 -17.05 -4.87
C VAL A 56 -0.01 -18.57 -4.99
N THR A 57 -0.78 -19.19 -5.87
CA THR A 57 -0.80 -20.64 -6.11
C THR A 57 -0.38 -20.98 -7.54
N PRO A 58 0.42 -22.04 -7.76
CA PRO A 58 0.68 -22.54 -9.10
C PRO A 58 -0.61 -23.04 -9.76
N CYS A 59 -0.75 -22.77 -11.05
CA CYS A 59 -1.86 -23.23 -11.87
C CYS A 59 -1.34 -24.17 -12.97
N ALA A 60 -1.96 -25.34 -13.10
CA ALA A 60 -1.59 -26.33 -14.12
C ALA A 60 -2.11 -25.97 -15.52
N ALA A 61 -3.14 -25.12 -15.60
CA ALA A 61 -3.78 -24.76 -16.86
C ALA A 61 -3.10 -23.52 -17.50
N LYS A 62 -2.96 -23.54 -18.84
CA LYS A 62 -2.61 -22.34 -19.60
C LYS A 62 -3.80 -21.37 -19.60
N ILE A 63 -3.80 -20.43 -18.66
CA ILE A 63 -4.82 -19.39 -18.54
C ILE A 63 -4.32 -18.11 -19.25
N PRO A 64 -5.14 -17.49 -20.13
CA PRO A 64 -4.82 -16.19 -20.72
C PRO A 64 -4.54 -15.11 -19.66
N LEU A 65 -3.61 -14.20 -19.96
CA LEU A 65 -3.20 -13.13 -19.05
C LEU A 65 -4.39 -12.30 -18.54
N ASP A 66 -5.30 -11.91 -19.44
CA ASP A 66 -6.47 -11.09 -19.07
C ASP A 66 -7.38 -11.81 -18.07
N LYS A 67 -7.54 -13.14 -18.20
CA LYS A 67 -8.29 -13.94 -17.24
C LYS A 67 -7.57 -14.04 -15.89
N LEU A 68 -6.24 -14.15 -15.89
CA LEU A 68 -5.46 -14.13 -14.65
C LEU A 68 -5.57 -12.79 -13.92
N CYS A 69 -5.49 -11.67 -14.65
CA CYS A 69 -5.67 -10.33 -14.10
C CYS A 69 -7.06 -10.16 -13.49
N ASN A 70 -8.11 -10.48 -14.25
CA ASN A 70 -9.51 -10.34 -13.78
C ASN A 70 -9.79 -11.24 -12.56
N ASN A 71 -9.29 -12.48 -12.58
CA ASN A 71 -9.42 -13.39 -11.45
C ASN A 71 -8.66 -12.87 -10.23
N GLY A 72 -7.43 -12.36 -10.41
CA GLY A 72 -6.63 -11.81 -9.33
C GLY A 72 -7.28 -10.60 -8.67
N VAL A 73 -7.82 -9.67 -9.47
CA VAL A 73 -8.59 -8.52 -8.97
C VAL A 73 -9.80 -9.00 -8.18
N THR A 74 -10.56 -9.94 -8.74
CA THR A 74 -11.74 -10.51 -8.09
C THR A 74 -11.38 -11.14 -6.74
N LYS A 75 -10.32 -11.95 -6.66
CA LYS A 75 -9.90 -12.61 -5.40
C LYS A 75 -9.40 -11.64 -4.34
N VAL A 76 -8.68 -10.59 -4.72
CA VAL A 76 -8.25 -9.57 -3.76
C VAL A 76 -9.45 -8.77 -3.27
N PHE A 77 -10.37 -8.43 -4.16
CA PHE A 77 -11.57 -7.69 -3.82
C PHE A 77 -12.54 -8.49 -2.94
N GLU A 78 -12.78 -9.77 -3.24
CA GLU A 78 -13.53 -10.71 -2.39
C GLU A 78 -12.94 -10.76 -0.97
N CYS A 79 -11.62 -10.85 -0.85
CA CYS A 79 -10.92 -10.84 0.43
C CYS A 79 -11.10 -9.52 1.21
N PHE A 80 -11.04 -8.38 0.51
CA PHE A 80 -11.29 -7.07 1.12
C PHE A 80 -12.75 -6.88 1.53
N GLN A 81 -13.70 -7.37 0.73
CA GLN A 81 -15.13 -7.35 1.05
C GLN A 81 -15.50 -8.24 2.24
N ALA A 82 -14.76 -9.33 2.46
CA ALA A 82 -14.95 -10.19 3.63
C ALA A 82 -14.47 -9.55 4.94
N SER A 83 -13.80 -8.39 4.89
CA SER A 83 -13.42 -7.61 6.06
C SER A 83 -14.56 -6.70 6.55
N ARG A 84 -14.41 -6.12 7.75
CA ARG A 84 -15.34 -5.11 8.27
C ARG A 84 -15.06 -3.70 7.73
N VAL A 85 -14.06 -3.54 6.88
CA VAL A 85 -13.56 -2.25 6.40
C VAL A 85 -13.98 -2.03 4.96
N HIS A 86 -14.27 -0.78 4.61
CA HIS A 86 -14.59 -0.43 3.21
C HIS A 86 -13.45 -0.84 2.27
N PRO A 87 -13.70 -1.61 1.19
CA PRO A 87 -12.66 -2.13 0.31
C PRO A 87 -11.72 -1.06 -0.24
N ASP A 88 -12.26 0.10 -0.65
CA ASP A 88 -11.45 1.22 -1.15
C ASP A 88 -10.39 1.69 -0.14
N ARG A 89 -10.69 1.67 1.17
CA ARG A 89 -9.71 2.03 2.21
C ARG A 89 -8.52 1.07 2.16
N LEU A 90 -8.79 -0.24 2.06
CA LEU A 90 -7.77 -1.27 1.95
C LEU A 90 -6.97 -1.15 0.65
N ILE A 91 -7.63 -0.81 -0.46
CA ILE A 91 -6.98 -0.54 -1.75
C ILE A 91 -6.02 0.67 -1.63
N TYR A 92 -6.46 1.77 -1.03
CA TYR A 92 -5.60 2.93 -0.80
C TYR A 92 -4.45 2.62 0.14
N CYS A 93 -4.67 1.87 1.22
CA CYS A 93 -3.58 1.42 2.09
C CYS A 93 -2.56 0.58 1.32
N LEU A 94 -3.02 -0.38 0.52
CA LEU A 94 -2.17 -1.24 -0.30
C LEU A 94 -1.33 -0.39 -1.26
N ALA A 95 -1.94 0.59 -1.94
CA ALA A 95 -1.22 1.52 -2.79
C ALA A 95 -0.24 2.40 -2.00
N GLY A 96 -0.60 2.84 -0.78
CA GLY A 96 0.28 3.60 0.10
C GLY A 96 1.58 2.86 0.46
N ILE A 97 1.51 1.54 0.57
CA ILE A 97 2.68 0.69 0.81
C ILE A 97 3.44 0.41 -0.50
N LEU A 98 2.73 0.01 -1.55
CA LEU A 98 3.36 -0.41 -2.81
C LEU A 98 3.94 0.78 -3.60
N PHE A 99 3.32 1.96 -3.56
CA PHE A 99 3.72 3.10 -4.40
C PHE A 99 4.82 3.95 -3.76
N ILE A 100 5.96 3.29 -3.50
CA ILE A 100 7.20 3.91 -3.04
C ILE A 100 8.36 3.48 -3.96
N TYR A 101 9.38 4.32 -4.08
CA TYR A 101 10.50 4.05 -5.00
C TYR A 101 11.28 2.77 -4.64
N SER A 102 11.28 2.38 -3.36
CA SER A 102 11.96 1.18 -2.85
C SER A 102 11.16 -0.11 -3.03
N SER A 103 9.92 -0.04 -3.52
CA SER A 103 9.12 -1.23 -3.80
C SER A 103 9.70 -2.06 -4.94
N PRO A 104 9.38 -3.36 -5.02
CA PRO A 104 9.75 -4.15 -6.17
C PRO A 104 9.05 -3.64 -7.45
N ASN A 105 9.68 -3.91 -8.60
CA ASN A 105 9.04 -3.78 -9.91
C ASN A 105 7.75 -4.62 -9.92
N PRO A 106 6.60 -4.11 -10.39
CA PRO A 106 6.39 -2.88 -11.19
C PRO A 106 6.07 -1.61 -10.42
N PHE A 107 6.06 -1.63 -9.10
CA PHE A 107 5.59 -0.48 -8.34
C PHE A 107 6.73 0.50 -8.07
N GLY A 108 7.89 0.02 -7.62
CA GLY A 108 9.03 0.90 -7.36
C GLY A 108 9.88 1.20 -8.58
N GLY A 109 11.10 1.68 -8.36
CA GLY A 109 12.02 2.11 -9.40
C GLY A 109 12.83 3.34 -8.99
N PRO A 110 13.52 3.98 -9.95
CA PRO A 110 14.27 5.21 -9.68
C PRO A 110 13.35 6.28 -9.05
N LYS A 111 13.87 7.07 -8.09
CA LYS A 111 13.10 8.15 -7.45
C LYS A 111 12.48 9.14 -8.46
N SER A 112 13.15 9.34 -9.59
CA SER A 112 12.72 10.23 -10.68
C SER A 112 11.72 9.61 -11.64
N ASN A 113 11.49 8.29 -11.59
CA ASN A 113 10.49 7.60 -12.41
C ASN A 113 10.07 6.25 -11.79
N PRO A 114 9.43 6.21 -10.59
CA PRO A 114 8.86 4.98 -10.05
C PRO A 114 7.84 4.35 -11.00
N GLY A 115 7.73 3.03 -10.99
CA GLY A 115 6.85 2.29 -11.91
C GLY A 115 5.36 2.57 -11.72
N TYR A 116 4.92 3.05 -10.56
CA TYR A 116 3.53 3.53 -10.38
C TYR A 116 3.22 4.84 -11.09
N TRP A 117 4.20 5.58 -11.65
CA TRP A 117 3.94 6.88 -12.27
C TRP A 117 3.14 6.78 -13.58
N VAL A 118 3.12 5.62 -14.22
CA VAL A 118 2.30 5.38 -15.42
C VAL A 118 0.82 5.13 -15.10
N TYR A 119 0.43 5.18 -13.83
CA TYR A 119 -0.96 5.05 -13.41
C TYR A 119 -1.73 6.34 -13.69
N GLU A 120 -2.82 6.22 -14.46
CA GLU A 120 -3.71 7.33 -14.86
C GLU A 120 -5.18 7.09 -14.49
N GLY A 121 -5.47 6.04 -13.72
CA GLY A 121 -6.84 5.74 -13.28
C GLY A 121 -7.38 6.82 -12.34
N THR A 122 -8.71 6.85 -12.17
CA THR A 122 -9.39 7.89 -11.37
C THR A 122 -10.15 7.33 -10.17
N THR A 123 -10.32 6.01 -10.11
CA THR A 123 -11.10 5.32 -9.09
C THR A 123 -10.28 4.27 -8.34
N ALA A 124 -10.69 3.89 -7.13
CA ALA A 124 -10.05 2.79 -6.39
C ALA A 124 -10.12 1.47 -7.17
N ALA A 125 -11.18 1.25 -7.96
CA ALA A 125 -11.29 0.09 -8.84
C ALA A 125 -10.19 0.09 -9.94
N ASP A 126 -9.93 1.24 -10.58
CA ASP A 126 -8.83 1.36 -11.54
C ASP A 126 -7.47 1.08 -10.89
N LEU A 127 -7.31 1.54 -9.64
CA LEU A 127 -6.08 1.37 -8.87
C LEU A 127 -5.78 -0.10 -8.59
N ILE A 128 -6.76 -0.88 -8.11
CA ILE A 128 -6.55 -2.32 -7.89
C ILE A 128 -6.33 -3.07 -9.21
N ASN A 129 -7.06 -2.70 -10.27
CA ASN A 129 -6.86 -3.25 -11.61
C ASN A 129 -5.43 -3.02 -12.09
N PHE A 130 -4.90 -1.81 -11.92
CA PHE A 130 -3.53 -1.47 -12.28
C PHE A 130 -2.51 -2.26 -11.45
N ILE A 131 -2.69 -2.36 -10.13
CA ILE A 131 -1.78 -3.07 -9.24
C ILE A 131 -1.63 -4.53 -9.69
N ILE A 132 -2.76 -5.22 -9.88
CA ILE A 132 -2.78 -6.64 -10.24
C ILE A 132 -2.29 -6.86 -11.67
N SER A 133 -2.77 -6.06 -12.62
CA SER A 133 -2.38 -6.20 -14.03
C SER A 133 -0.89 -5.94 -14.24
N SER A 134 -0.33 -4.95 -13.56
CA SER A 134 1.10 -4.66 -13.63
C SER A 134 1.91 -5.81 -13.04
N ALA A 135 1.51 -6.34 -11.87
CA ALA A 135 2.21 -7.47 -11.24
C ALA A 135 2.25 -8.70 -12.16
N TYR A 136 1.15 -9.05 -12.80
CA TYR A 136 1.09 -10.13 -13.76
C TYR A 136 1.89 -9.85 -15.04
N LYS A 137 1.80 -8.64 -15.60
CA LYS A 137 2.61 -8.24 -16.77
C LYS A 137 4.11 -8.39 -16.50
N THR A 138 4.57 -7.95 -15.33
CA THR A 138 5.98 -8.13 -14.92
C THR A 138 6.32 -9.59 -14.70
N TYR A 139 5.43 -10.37 -14.10
CA TYR A 139 5.62 -11.82 -13.93
C TYR A 139 5.88 -12.54 -15.25
N PHE A 140 5.05 -12.30 -16.26
CA PHE A 140 5.20 -12.94 -17.57
C PHE A 140 6.34 -12.34 -18.42
N GLY A 141 6.57 -11.03 -18.32
CA GLY A 141 7.63 -10.36 -19.10
C GLY A 141 9.04 -10.65 -18.59
N TRP A 142 9.22 -10.75 -17.27
CA TRP A 142 10.53 -10.82 -16.62
C TRP A 142 10.75 -12.14 -15.86
N LYS A 143 9.75 -13.04 -15.86
CA LYS A 143 9.77 -14.34 -15.15
C LYS A 143 9.99 -14.22 -13.63
N GLY A 144 9.63 -13.08 -13.04
CA GLY A 144 9.83 -12.79 -11.61
C GLY A 144 8.53 -12.71 -10.82
N ARG A 145 8.43 -13.46 -9.71
CA ARG A 145 7.24 -13.48 -8.84
C ARG A 145 7.16 -12.35 -7.82
N PHE A 146 8.26 -11.60 -7.64
CA PHE A 146 8.41 -10.58 -6.59
C PHE A 146 7.27 -9.55 -6.56
N GLY A 147 6.77 -9.11 -7.71
CA GLY A 147 5.64 -8.19 -7.78
C GLY A 147 4.34 -8.79 -7.23
N LEU A 148 4.02 -10.03 -7.61
CA LEU A 148 2.85 -10.76 -7.13
C LEU A 148 2.96 -11.09 -5.64
N ASP A 149 4.13 -11.56 -5.20
CA ASP A 149 4.39 -11.86 -3.79
C ASP A 149 4.27 -10.60 -2.93
N ALA A 150 4.76 -9.45 -3.41
CA ALA A 150 4.62 -8.18 -2.72
C ALA A 150 3.15 -7.74 -2.61
N VAL A 151 2.35 -7.90 -3.67
CA VAL A 151 0.91 -7.59 -3.59
C VAL A 151 0.24 -8.46 -2.53
N VAL A 152 0.46 -9.77 -2.57
CA VAL A 152 -0.17 -10.72 -1.64
C VAL A 152 0.26 -10.46 -0.20
N LEU A 153 1.56 -10.28 0.03
CA LEU A 153 2.10 -9.98 1.35
C LEU A 153 1.50 -8.68 1.92
N ASN A 154 1.50 -7.60 1.14
CA ASN A 154 1.03 -6.30 1.61
C ASN A 154 -0.49 -6.24 1.75
N ALA A 155 -1.26 -6.95 0.91
CA ALA A 155 -2.71 -7.04 1.05
C ALA A 155 -3.10 -7.75 2.35
N ASN A 156 -2.44 -8.88 2.67
CA ASN A 156 -2.63 -9.58 3.93
C ASN A 156 -2.21 -8.72 5.13
N TYR A 157 -1.11 -7.98 5.01
CA TYR A 157 -0.66 -7.04 6.05
C TYR A 157 -1.69 -5.93 6.31
N VAL A 158 -2.23 -5.32 5.24
CA VAL A 158 -3.26 -4.28 5.35
C VAL A 158 -4.55 -4.81 5.99
N LEU A 159 -4.91 -6.07 5.72
CA LEU A 159 -6.02 -6.74 6.41
C LEU A 159 -5.73 -6.95 7.90
N GLY A 160 -4.54 -7.44 8.25
CA GLY A 160 -4.10 -7.59 9.64
C GLY A 160 -4.17 -6.28 10.42
N LEU A 161 -3.72 -5.18 9.80
CA LEU A 161 -3.75 -3.83 10.37
C LEU A 161 -5.15 -3.38 10.82
N HIS A 162 -6.22 -3.92 10.23
CA HIS A 162 -7.60 -3.54 10.54
C HIS A 162 -8.38 -4.60 11.33
N ASN A 163 -7.91 -5.84 11.37
CA ASN A 163 -8.64 -6.96 12.00
C ASN A 163 -8.09 -7.34 13.39
N GLU A 164 -6.87 -6.94 13.74
CA GLU A 164 -6.22 -7.31 15.01
C GLU A 164 -6.58 -6.34 16.16
N THR A 165 -6.74 -6.90 17.37
CA THR A 165 -6.92 -6.12 18.61
C THR A 165 -5.63 -5.35 18.90
N GLY A 166 -5.64 -4.01 18.79
CA GLY A 166 -4.43 -3.18 18.83
C GLY A 166 -4.03 -2.60 17.47
N SER A 167 -4.96 -2.58 16.51
CA SER A 167 -4.81 -1.94 15.21
C SER A 167 -4.28 -0.50 15.30
N ASP A 168 -3.18 -0.20 14.62
CA ASP A 168 -2.63 1.15 14.55
C ASP A 168 -3.42 2.00 13.55
N LYS A 169 -4.49 2.63 14.06
CA LYS A 169 -5.33 3.58 13.31
C LYS A 169 -4.50 4.66 12.63
N ARG A 170 -3.47 5.18 13.32
CA ARG A 170 -2.65 6.29 12.80
C ARG A 170 -1.87 5.83 11.58
N LEU A 171 -1.24 4.65 11.65
CA LEU A 171 -0.56 4.06 10.51
C LEU A 171 -1.54 3.78 9.37
N ALA A 172 -2.71 3.22 9.66
CA ALA A 172 -3.73 2.96 8.64
C ALA A 172 -4.18 4.24 7.93
N ASP A 173 -4.49 5.29 8.69
CA ASP A 173 -4.87 6.61 8.16
C ASP A 173 -3.74 7.23 7.32
N GLU A 174 -2.49 7.14 7.79
CA GLU A 174 -1.33 7.60 7.02
C GLU A 174 -1.22 6.86 5.67
N LEU A 175 -1.39 5.54 5.67
CA LEU A 175 -1.31 4.72 4.46
C LEU A 175 -2.41 5.06 3.46
N VAL A 176 -3.65 5.29 3.92
CA VAL A 176 -4.75 5.74 3.05
C VAL A 176 -4.38 7.05 2.37
N LEU A 177 -3.94 8.04 3.15
CA LEU A 177 -3.60 9.36 2.63
C LEU A 177 -2.43 9.32 1.66
N ARG A 178 -1.42 8.50 1.97
CA ARG A 178 -0.28 8.25 1.09
C ARG A 178 -0.74 7.60 -0.21
N GLY A 179 -1.59 6.58 -0.17
CA GLY A 179 -2.14 5.92 -1.36
C GLY A 179 -2.95 6.85 -2.25
N MET A 180 -3.85 7.65 -1.65
CA MET A 180 -4.63 8.65 -2.39
C MET A 180 -3.74 9.69 -3.07
N ASN A 181 -2.73 10.21 -2.36
CA ASN A 181 -1.79 11.18 -2.92
C ASN A 181 -0.95 10.59 -4.06
N ARG A 182 -0.45 9.35 -3.90
CA ARG A 182 0.40 8.68 -4.91
C ARG A 182 -0.37 8.24 -6.15
N SER A 183 -1.68 8.01 -6.01
CA SER A 183 -2.56 7.64 -7.11
C SER A 183 -3.20 8.86 -7.79
N ASN A 184 -2.83 10.08 -7.39
CA ASN A 184 -3.43 11.33 -7.88
C ASN A 184 -4.97 11.40 -7.75
N HIS A 185 -5.57 10.60 -6.86
CA HIS A 185 -7.02 10.64 -6.57
C HIS A 185 -7.37 11.79 -5.61
N ARG A 186 -6.49 12.77 -5.51
CA ARG A 186 -6.59 13.86 -4.56
C ARG A 186 -5.92 15.12 -5.09
N GLU A 187 -6.61 16.25 -4.96
CA GLU A 187 -6.02 17.56 -5.23
C GLU A 187 -4.92 17.86 -4.20
N PHE A 188 -3.70 18.05 -4.70
CA PHE A 188 -2.42 18.17 -4.00
C PHE A 188 -2.31 19.29 -2.91
N ARG A 189 -3.39 20.00 -2.52
CA ARG A 189 -3.27 21.26 -1.75
C ARG A 189 -4.29 21.58 -0.65
N ARG A 190 -5.25 20.71 -0.30
CA ARG A 190 -6.20 21.00 0.80
C ARG A 190 -5.88 20.23 2.07
N ALA A 191 -6.25 20.77 3.24
CA ALA A 191 -6.10 20.07 4.52
C ALA A 191 -6.71 18.66 4.44
N THR A 192 -5.93 17.68 4.89
CA THR A 192 -6.13 16.28 4.52
C THR A 192 -7.09 15.58 5.47
N MET A 193 -8.39 15.61 5.15
CA MET A 193 -9.37 14.74 5.79
C MET A 193 -9.59 13.49 4.95
N ILE A 194 -9.51 12.32 5.58
CA ILE A 194 -9.99 11.07 4.98
C ILE A 194 -11.51 11.21 4.81
N PRO A 195 -12.06 10.90 3.63
CA PRO A 195 -13.50 10.91 3.43
C PRO A 195 -14.22 10.08 4.51
N PRO A 196 -15.35 10.54 5.07
CA PRO A 196 -16.01 9.84 6.19
C PRO A 196 -16.35 8.38 5.89
N ASN A 197 -16.68 8.06 4.63
CA ASN A 197 -16.96 6.69 4.18
C ASN A 197 -15.72 5.77 4.13
N LEU A 198 -14.51 6.35 4.22
CA LEU A 198 -13.24 5.63 4.31
C LEU A 198 -12.65 5.72 5.73
N GLY A 199 -13.43 6.15 6.72
CA GLY A 199 -12.99 6.22 8.11
C GLY A 199 -12.53 4.86 8.64
N PHE A 200 -11.63 4.89 9.61
CA PHE A 200 -11.18 3.68 10.29
C PHE A 200 -12.32 3.10 11.14
N LEU A 201 -12.74 1.88 10.82
CA LEU A 201 -13.70 1.11 11.62
C LEU A 201 -12.91 0.22 12.57
N GLY A 202 -12.33 0.84 13.60
CA GLY A 202 -11.68 0.12 14.69
C GLY A 202 -12.70 -0.60 15.57
N VAL A 203 -12.26 -1.65 16.26
CA VAL A 203 -12.92 -2.06 17.50
C VAL A 203 -13.01 -0.81 18.38
N PRO A 204 -14.17 -0.46 18.96
CA PRO A 204 -14.24 0.69 19.86
C PRO A 204 -13.18 0.49 20.94
N ASP A 205 -12.21 1.40 21.01
CA ASP A 205 -11.32 1.48 22.15
C ASP A 205 -12.23 1.64 23.36
N GLU A 206 -12.36 0.59 24.17
CA GLU A 206 -12.85 0.74 25.52
C GLU A 206 -11.83 1.63 26.23
N ALA A 207 -12.17 2.92 26.31
CA ALA A 207 -11.48 4.00 27.00
C ALA A 207 -10.19 4.54 26.36
N GLU A 208 -10.31 5.49 25.43
CA GLU A 208 -9.38 6.63 25.39
C GLU A 208 -10.14 7.96 25.26
N ASP A 209 -10.28 8.59 26.44
CA ASP A 209 -10.32 10.00 26.77
C ASP A 209 -10.90 11.05 25.81
N LEU A 210 -11.86 11.79 26.38
CA LEU A 210 -12.45 13.07 25.98
C LEU A 210 -11.46 14.25 25.85
N ASN A 211 -10.17 14.02 25.57
CA ASN A 211 -9.13 15.04 25.43
C ASN A 211 -8.64 15.20 23.98
N ALA A 212 -9.57 15.25 23.04
CA ALA A 212 -9.27 15.80 21.72
C ALA A 212 -8.91 17.29 21.86
N VAL A 213 -7.61 17.58 21.99
CA VAL A 213 -7.08 18.94 21.88
C VAL A 213 -7.28 19.39 20.43
N TYR A 214 -8.38 20.10 20.19
CA TYR A 214 -8.57 20.84 18.96
C TYR A 214 -7.51 21.95 18.92
N PHE A 215 -6.57 21.88 17.98
CA PHE A 215 -5.77 23.03 17.60
C PHE A 215 -6.68 24.02 16.86
N THR A 216 -7.37 24.89 17.60
CA THR A 216 -8.00 26.07 17.02
C THR A 216 -6.89 27.01 16.54
N MET A 217 -6.89 27.34 15.25
CA MET A 217 -6.08 28.40 14.64
C MET A 217 -6.52 29.77 15.17
N GLN A 218 -6.24 30.06 16.44
CA GLN A 218 -6.49 31.35 17.05
C GLN A 218 -5.36 31.69 18.04
N ASP A 219 -4.13 31.91 17.58
CA ASP A 219 -3.23 32.87 18.27
C ASP A 219 -1.93 33.29 17.55
N ILE A 220 -1.93 33.45 16.22
CA ILE A 220 -0.75 34.03 15.53
C ILE A 220 -0.93 35.55 15.26
N ARG A 221 -2.15 36.08 15.32
CA ARG A 221 -2.42 37.51 15.07
C ARG A 221 -2.15 38.45 16.27
N SER A 222 -1.96 37.92 17.48
CA SER A 222 -1.72 38.74 18.68
C SER A 222 -0.24 39.09 18.91
N LYS A 223 0.71 38.46 18.20
CA LYS A 223 2.16 38.67 18.40
C LYS A 223 2.87 39.61 17.42
N PHE A 224 2.18 40.13 16.42
CA PHE A 224 2.72 41.16 15.52
C PHE A 224 1.98 42.48 15.70
N LYS A 225 2.09 43.08 16.89
CA LYS A 225 2.06 44.55 16.97
C LYS A 225 3.44 45.02 16.53
N LEU A 226 3.50 45.57 15.32
CA LEU A 226 4.60 46.42 14.88
C LEU A 226 4.44 47.74 15.63
N ASP A 227 5.38 48.02 16.53
CA ASP A 227 5.66 49.38 16.97
C ASP A 227 6.52 50.09 15.90
#